data_AF-A0A1N7J4D4-F1
#
_entry.id   AF-A0A1N7J4D4-F1
#
_cell.length_a   1.000
_cell.length_b   1.000
_cell.length_c   1.000
_cell.angle_alpha   90.00
_cell.angle_beta   90.00
_cell.angle_gamma   90.00
#
_symmetry.space_group_name_H-M   'P 1'
#
loop_
_entity.id
_entity.type
_entity.pdbx_description
1 polymer ?
#
loop_
_entity_poly.entity_id
_entity_poly.type
_entity_poly.pdbx_seq_one_letter_code
_entity_poly.pdbx_strand_id
1 'polypeptide(L)'
;MKKAFFLATVTALMLPIAANAERTGEELYNGKCVVCHASGIAGAPKLGDAAAWAPRIAKGAEALLATAKTGLNAMPPMGTCMDCTDTELTAAIDHMLSHSK
;
A
#
# COMPACT_ATOMS: atom_id res chain seq x y z
N MET A 1 -52.87 42.35 2.96
CA MET A 1 -53.14 41.12 2.17
C MET A 1 -51.83 40.61 1.58
N LYS A 2 -51.38 39.46 2.06
CA LYS A 2 -50.55 38.43 1.40
C LYS A 2 -49.33 38.90 0.59
N LYS A 3 -48.17 38.96 1.23
CA LYS A 3 -46.88 38.72 0.54
C LYS A 3 -46.10 37.70 1.36
N ALA A 4 -46.26 36.43 0.99
CA ALA A 4 -45.52 35.33 1.55
C ALA A 4 -44.11 35.34 0.92
N PHE A 5 -43.11 35.68 1.73
CA PHE A 5 -41.72 35.38 1.42
C PHE A 5 -41.51 33.89 1.69
N PHE A 6 -41.44 33.09 0.62
CA PHE A 6 -40.99 31.71 0.72
C PHE A 6 -39.48 31.71 0.94
N LEU A 7 -39.04 31.35 2.14
CA LEU A 7 -37.66 30.92 2.40
C LEU A 7 -37.47 29.57 1.68
N ALA A 8 -36.78 29.59 0.55
CA ALA A 8 -36.27 28.36 -0.05
C ALA A 8 -35.03 27.93 0.74
N THR A 9 -35.20 26.99 1.66
CA THR A 9 -34.06 26.32 2.31
C THR A 9 -33.43 25.37 1.31
N VAL A 10 -32.29 25.77 0.74
CA VAL A 10 -31.42 24.88 -0.03
C VAL A 10 -30.71 23.96 0.96
N THR A 11 -31.28 22.79 1.21
CA THR A 11 -30.57 21.70 1.87
C THR A 11 -29.54 21.13 0.89
N ALA A 12 -28.29 21.58 1.01
CA ALA A 12 -27.17 20.95 0.33
C ALA A 12 -26.98 19.54 0.91
N LEU A 13 -27.31 18.52 0.11
CA LEU A 13 -26.90 17.14 0.39
C LEU A 13 -25.37 17.09 0.21
N MET A 14 -24.62 17.12 1.32
CA MET A 14 -23.24 16.63 1.31
C MET A 14 -23.30 15.11 1.19
N LEU A 15 -23.07 14.60 -0.02
CA LEU A 15 -22.74 13.20 -0.21
C LEU A 15 -21.37 12.96 0.45
N PRO A 16 -21.22 11.96 1.33
CA PRO A 16 -19.89 11.57 1.78
C PRO A 16 -19.16 11.03 0.56
N ILE A 17 -18.12 11.73 0.12
CA ILE A 17 -17.10 11.14 -0.74
C ILE A 17 -16.44 10.10 0.15
N ALA A 18 -16.82 8.83 -0.02
CA ALA A 18 -16.09 7.72 0.55
C ALA A 18 -14.72 7.70 -0.15
N ALA A 19 -13.76 8.46 0.37
CA ALA A 19 -12.37 8.17 0.14
C ALA A 19 -12.14 6.78 0.75
N ASN A 20 -11.95 5.77 -0.10
CA ASN A 20 -11.47 4.48 0.39
C ASN A 20 -10.15 4.78 1.12
N ALA A 21 -10.10 4.53 2.43
CA ALA A 21 -8.89 4.72 3.19
C ALA A 21 -7.79 3.82 2.59
N GLU A 22 -6.60 4.38 2.36
CA GLU A 22 -5.47 3.57 1.90
C GLU A 22 -5.15 2.50 2.93
N ARG A 23 -4.81 1.30 2.46
CA ARG A 23 -4.39 0.19 3.32
C ARG A 23 -3.07 0.56 4.00
N THR A 24 -2.94 0.21 5.27
CA THR A 24 -1.66 0.27 5.98
C THR A 24 -0.65 -0.71 5.38
N GLY A 25 0.63 -0.50 5.67
CA GLY A 25 1.69 -1.40 5.22
C GLY A 25 1.54 -2.83 5.71
N GLU A 26 1.08 -3.01 6.95
CA GLU A 26 0.79 -4.32 7.53
C GLU A 26 -0.40 -5.00 6.83
N GLU A 27 -1.50 -4.27 6.60
CA GLU A 27 -2.67 -4.80 5.89
C GLU A 27 -2.30 -5.23 4.48
N LEU A 28 -1.53 -4.42 3.76
CA LEU A 28 -1.09 -4.77 2.42
C LEU A 28 -0.11 -5.94 2.41
N TYR A 29 0.86 -5.96 3.35
CA TYR A 29 1.76 -7.09 3.50
C TYR A 29 0.99 -8.39 3.71
N ASN A 30 0.08 -8.41 4.69
CA ASN A 30 -0.74 -9.58 5.01
C ASN A 30 -1.70 -9.99 3.87
N GLY A 31 -2.20 -9.02 3.10
CA GLY A 31 -3.12 -9.30 2.00
C GLY A 31 -2.47 -9.77 0.71
N LYS A 32 -1.22 -9.36 0.43
CA LYS A 32 -0.58 -9.54 -0.89
C LYS A 32 0.83 -10.09 -0.80
N CYS A 33 1.68 -9.52 0.04
CA CYS A 33 3.13 -9.79 0.04
C CYS A 33 3.50 -11.06 0.82
N VAL A 34 2.75 -11.38 1.87
CA VAL A 34 3.02 -12.46 2.84
C VAL A 34 3.14 -13.83 2.16
N VAL A 35 2.39 -14.05 1.08
CA VAL A 35 2.38 -15.33 0.36
C VAL A 35 3.79 -15.75 -0.05
N CYS A 36 4.62 -14.81 -0.48
CA CYS A 36 6.00 -15.09 -0.86
C CYS A 36 6.99 -14.77 0.27
N HIS A 37 6.79 -13.65 0.97
CA HIS A 37 7.78 -13.11 1.89
C HIS A 37 7.72 -13.69 3.30
N ALA A 38 6.71 -14.48 3.68
CA ALA A 38 6.73 -15.20 4.96
C ALA A 38 7.68 -16.40 4.93
N SER A 39 7.61 -17.21 3.87
CA SER A 39 8.36 -18.48 3.79
C SER A 39 9.53 -18.44 2.80
N GLY A 40 9.63 -17.40 1.98
CA GLY A 40 10.67 -17.20 0.98
C GLY A 40 10.41 -17.97 -0.32
N ILE A 41 9.15 -18.02 -0.75
CA ILE A 41 8.75 -18.71 -1.98
C ILE A 41 9.57 -18.19 -3.16
N ALA A 42 10.08 -19.12 -3.97
CA ALA A 42 10.89 -18.83 -5.17
C ALA A 42 12.10 -17.91 -4.89
N GLY A 43 12.63 -17.91 -3.67
CA GLY A 43 13.78 -17.09 -3.28
C GLY A 43 13.43 -15.66 -2.86
N ALA A 44 12.16 -15.37 -2.56
CA ALA A 44 11.77 -14.10 -1.96
C ALA A 44 12.51 -13.88 -0.62
N PRO A 45 13.01 -12.66 -0.33
CA PRO A 45 13.63 -12.37 0.96
C PRO A 45 12.58 -12.49 2.07
N LYS A 46 12.85 -13.33 3.07
CA LYS A 46 11.90 -13.59 4.15
C LYS A 46 11.81 -12.38 5.07
N LEU A 47 10.61 -12.02 5.51
CA LEU A 47 10.42 -11.03 6.57
C LEU A 47 11.20 -11.49 7.81
N GLY A 48 11.96 -10.58 8.44
CA GLY A 48 12.79 -10.89 9.61
C GLY A 48 14.18 -11.43 9.29
N ASP A 49 14.50 -11.74 8.03
CA ASP A 49 15.86 -12.16 7.64
C ASP A 49 16.77 -10.93 7.44
N ALA A 50 17.35 -10.45 8.53
CA ALA A 50 18.22 -9.27 8.51
C ALA A 50 19.38 -9.39 7.50
N ALA A 51 19.95 -10.60 7.33
CA ALA A 51 21.03 -10.83 6.38
C ALA A 51 20.55 -10.69 4.92
N ALA A 52 19.37 -11.22 4.60
CA ALA A 52 18.77 -11.00 3.29
C ALA A 52 18.41 -9.53 3.06
N TRP A 53 17.91 -8.82 4.08
CA TRP A 53 17.40 -7.45 3.94
C TRP A 53 18.47 -6.36 3.99
N ALA A 54 19.61 -6.55 4.67
CA ALA A 54 20.70 -5.56 4.73
C ALA A 54 21.09 -4.97 3.35
N PRO A 55 21.37 -5.76 2.29
CA PRO A 55 21.70 -5.20 0.98
C PRO A 55 20.49 -4.56 0.26
N ARG A 56 19.25 -4.85 0.67
CA ARG A 56 18.05 -4.15 0.15
C ARG A 56 17.87 -2.80 0.82
N ILE A 57 18.03 -2.75 2.16
CA ILE A 57 18.00 -1.52 2.95
C ILE A 57 19.01 -0.51 2.39
N ALA A 58 20.23 -0.96 2.04
CA ALA A 58 21.27 -0.12 1.46
C ALA A 58 20.90 0.53 0.10
N LYS A 59 19.90 0.01 -0.62
CA LYS A 59 19.41 0.60 -1.88
C LYS A 59 18.43 1.76 -1.66
N GLY A 60 17.83 1.86 -0.48
CA GLY A 60 16.79 2.84 -0.15
C GLY A 60 15.40 2.48 -0.66
N ALA A 61 14.38 3.10 -0.06
CA ALA A 61 12.96 2.78 -0.28
C ALA A 61 12.50 3.03 -1.73
N GLU A 62 12.96 4.10 -2.36
CA GLU A 62 12.58 4.47 -3.74
C GLU A 62 12.98 3.39 -4.76
N ALA A 63 14.20 2.85 -4.63
CA ALA A 63 14.69 1.77 -5.50
C ALA A 63 13.91 0.46 -5.28
N LEU A 64 13.50 0.19 -4.04
CA LEU A 64 12.66 -0.95 -3.71
C LEU A 64 11.24 -0.78 -4.27
N LEU A 65 10.67 0.43 -4.20
CA LEU A 65 9.37 0.74 -4.80
C LEU A 65 9.42 0.56 -6.32
N ALA A 66 10.45 1.07 -6.99
CA ALA A 66 10.62 0.87 -8.42
C ALA A 66 10.67 -0.63 -8.78
N THR A 67 11.41 -1.43 -8.00
CA THR A 67 11.48 -2.89 -8.17
C THR A 67 10.13 -3.56 -7.93
N ALA A 68 9.40 -3.15 -6.88
CA ALA A 68 8.06 -3.67 -6.58
C ALA A 68 7.08 -3.40 -7.72
N LYS A 69 7.13 -2.21 -8.31
CA LYS A 69 6.28 -1.81 -9.42
C LYS A 69 6.57 -2.59 -10.70
N THR A 70 7.84 -2.76 -11.06
CA THR A 70 8.22 -3.46 -12.30
C THR A 70 8.25 -4.98 -12.16
N GLY A 71 8.36 -5.49 -10.93
CA GLY A 71 8.69 -6.89 -10.67
C GLY A 71 10.18 -7.18 -10.84
N LEU A 72 10.62 -8.29 -10.26
CA LEU A 72 12.00 -8.80 -10.36
C LEU A 72 12.03 -10.30 -10.09
N ASN A 73 12.70 -11.07 -10.95
CA ASN A 73 12.75 -12.54 -10.86
C ASN A 73 11.33 -13.13 -10.78
N ALA A 74 11.03 -13.91 -9.73
CA ALA A 74 9.72 -14.50 -9.50
C ALA A 74 8.69 -13.54 -8.89
N MET A 75 9.08 -12.32 -8.48
CA MET A 75 8.16 -11.31 -7.95
C MET A 75 7.45 -10.61 -9.12
N PRO A 76 6.11 -10.76 -9.26
CA PRO A 76 5.37 -10.11 -10.34
C PRO A 76 5.34 -8.59 -10.19
N PRO A 77 5.04 -7.84 -11.28
CA PRO A 77 4.75 -6.41 -11.20
C PRO A 77 3.71 -6.11 -10.11
N MET A 78 3.93 -5.03 -9.38
CA MET A 78 3.11 -4.58 -8.23
C MET A 78 2.97 -5.60 -7.10
N GLY A 79 3.80 -6.65 -7.04
CA GLY A 79 3.71 -7.67 -5.99
C GLY A 79 2.34 -8.36 -5.92
N THR A 80 1.67 -8.56 -7.06
CA THR A 80 0.28 -9.06 -7.21
C THR A 80 -0.83 -8.09 -6.76
N CYS A 81 -0.49 -6.85 -6.42
CA CYS A 81 -1.44 -5.79 -6.07
C CYS A 81 -1.67 -4.80 -7.22
N MET A 82 -2.41 -5.22 -8.25
CA MET A 82 -2.69 -4.37 -9.41
C MET A 82 -3.60 -3.16 -9.09
N ASP A 83 -4.23 -3.18 -7.92
CA ASP A 83 -5.08 -2.12 -7.37
C ASP A 83 -4.35 -1.23 -6.34
N CYS A 84 -3.05 -1.44 -6.12
CA CYS A 84 -2.29 -0.64 -5.16
C CYS A 84 -1.88 0.73 -5.68
N THR A 85 -1.90 1.73 -4.80
CA THR A 85 -1.22 3.00 -5.01
C THR A 85 0.29 2.88 -4.70
N ASP A 86 1.08 3.85 -5.16
CA ASP A 86 2.50 3.95 -4.79
C ASP A 86 2.68 4.13 -3.28
N THR A 87 1.74 4.82 -2.62
CA THR A 87 1.75 5.03 -1.16
C THR A 87 1.55 3.71 -0.42
N GLU A 88 0.58 2.89 -0.84
CA GLU A 88 0.31 1.60 -0.21
C GLU A 88 1.51 0.65 -0.39
N LEU A 89 2.11 0.60 -1.60
CA LEU A 89 3.32 -0.19 -1.83
C LEU A 89 4.50 0.29 -0.99
N THR A 90 4.68 1.61 -0.85
CA THR A 90 5.72 2.19 0.00
C THR A 90 5.50 1.80 1.46
N ALA A 91 4.26 1.87 1.96
CA ALA A 91 3.92 1.47 3.32
C ALA A 91 4.22 -0.02 3.57
N ALA A 92 3.92 -0.91 2.60
CA ALA A 92 4.27 -2.32 2.72
C ALA A 92 5.79 -2.55 2.72
N ILE A 93 6.54 -1.82 1.89
CA ILE A 93 8.01 -1.87 1.90
C ILE A 93 8.53 -1.44 3.28
N ASP A 94 8.04 -0.34 3.83
CA ASP A 94 8.45 0.15 5.16
C ASP A 94 8.11 -0.84 6.28
N HIS A 95 6.94 -1.48 6.20
CA HIS A 95 6.58 -2.58 7.10
C HIS A 95 7.62 -3.70 7.01
N MET A 96 8.01 -4.13 5.81
CA MET A 96 8.98 -5.20 5.64
C MET A 96 10.39 -4.82 6.09
N LEU A 97 10.82 -3.59 5.81
CA LEU A 97 12.12 -3.07 6.24
C LEU A 97 12.19 -2.95 7.76
N SER A 98 11.16 -2.39 8.41
CA SER A 98 11.14 -2.21 9.87
C SER A 98 11.17 -3.54 10.64
N HIS A 99 10.62 -4.61 10.07
CA HIS A 99 10.61 -5.94 10.66
C HIS A 99 11.82 -6.81 10.26
N SER A 100 12.76 -6.28 9.49
CA SER A 100 13.91 -7.04 8.96
C SER A 100 15.25 -6.30 9.10
N LYS A 101 15.36 -5.43 10.10
CA LYS A 101 16.62 -4.78 10.50
C LYS A 101 17.45 -5.66 11.41
#